data_AF-A0AAV6TJR5-F1
#
_entry.id   AF-A0AAV6TJR5-F1
#
_cell.length_a   1.000
_cell.length_b   1.000
_cell.length_c   1.000
_cell.angle_alpha   90.00
_cell.angle_beta   90.00
_cell.angle_gamma   90.00
#
_symmetry.space_group_name_H-M   'P 1'
#
loop_
_entity.id
_entity.type
_entity.pdbx_description
1 polymer ?
#
loop_
_entity_poly.entity_id
_entity_poly.type
_entity_poly.pdbx_seq_one_letter_code
_entity_poly.pdbx_strand_id
1 'polypeptide(L)'
;MFTTTDPCMENFKERNCGKETDCKKINNETNNFQCTCAEGFRSYGYYQPFDDERTIIHKCEDVNECLLPKACPNRTRCINTYGSYACPCLSGFRPINESSDPKLSGCVEICNSKMCGHGKCEIKGDQYRCQCDTGYGGYSCDVEENLTAGPAGMKVALIVLSTLVVPLMLLSVYMVYKYQLLKKKSYRNNYLDDASSTITLQPMRGRGSRHQSQYN
;
A
#
# COMPACT_ATOMS: atom_id res chain seq x y z
N MET A 1 -50.18 -33.87 -45.51
CA MET A 1 -49.67 -32.96 -44.46
C MET A 1 -48.22 -33.33 -44.20
N PHE A 2 -47.27 -32.64 -44.83
CA PHE A 2 -45.87 -32.77 -44.44
C PHE A 2 -45.67 -31.87 -43.23
N THR A 3 -45.29 -32.44 -42.09
CA THR A 3 -44.92 -31.68 -40.91
C THR A 3 -43.68 -30.84 -41.25
N THR A 4 -43.86 -29.53 -41.33
CA THR A 4 -42.80 -28.54 -41.59
C THR A 4 -41.98 -28.32 -40.32
N THR A 5 -41.37 -29.38 -39.80
CA THR A 5 -40.45 -29.28 -38.66
C THR A 5 -39.14 -28.68 -39.16
N ASP A 6 -38.77 -27.55 -38.58
CA ASP A 6 -37.54 -26.83 -38.90
C ASP A 6 -36.31 -27.71 -38.65
N PRO A 7 -35.49 -28.02 -39.68
CA PRO A 7 -34.30 -28.85 -39.54
C PRO A 7 -33.19 -28.23 -38.68
N CYS A 8 -33.23 -26.91 -38.44
CA CYS A 8 -32.25 -26.17 -37.66
C CYS A 8 -32.72 -25.83 -36.24
N MET A 9 -33.90 -26.29 -35.82
CA MET A 9 -34.28 -26.20 -34.40
C MET A 9 -33.29 -26.97 -33.53
N GLU A 10 -32.99 -26.46 -32.33
CA GLU A 10 -32.05 -27.03 -31.34
C GLU A 10 -32.11 -28.56 -31.24
N ASN A 11 -33.31 -29.14 -31.12
CA ASN A 11 -33.51 -30.59 -30.96
C ASN A 11 -33.11 -31.43 -32.19
N PHE A 12 -33.04 -30.82 -33.37
CA PHE A 12 -32.70 -31.48 -34.64
C PHE A 12 -31.36 -31.03 -35.20
N LYS A 13 -30.88 -29.82 -34.84
CA LYS A 13 -29.63 -29.22 -35.29
C LYS A 13 -28.44 -30.14 -35.07
N GLU A 14 -28.25 -30.63 -33.84
CA GLU A 14 -27.10 -31.48 -33.51
C GLU A 14 -27.16 -32.83 -34.22
N ARG A 15 -28.36 -33.41 -34.41
CA ARG A 15 -28.53 -34.66 -35.16
C ARG A 15 -28.22 -34.47 -36.65
N ASN A 16 -28.69 -33.37 -37.22
CA ASN A 16 -28.60 -33.12 -38.66
C ASN A 16 -27.22 -32.59 -39.08
N CYS A 17 -26.61 -31.75 -38.24
CA CYS A 17 -25.36 -31.08 -38.56
C CYS A 17 -24.17 -31.59 -37.74
N GLY A 18 -24.40 -32.08 -36.51
CA GLY A 18 -23.33 -32.44 -35.57
C GLY A 18 -23.09 -31.37 -34.52
N LYS A 19 -22.20 -31.67 -33.57
CA LYS A 19 -21.75 -30.72 -32.55
C LYS A 19 -20.85 -29.64 -33.16
N GLU A 20 -20.84 -28.46 -32.53
CA GLU A 20 -20.01 -27.31 -32.92
C GLU A 20 -20.23 -26.87 -34.37
N THR A 21 -21.49 -26.97 -34.80
CA THR A 21 -21.93 -26.52 -36.12
C THR A 21 -22.97 -25.44 -36.00
N ASP A 22 -23.09 -24.64 -37.04
CA ASP A 22 -24.20 -23.77 -37.30
C ASP A 22 -25.07 -24.35 -38.42
N CYS A 23 -26.39 -24.24 -38.24
CA CYS A 23 -27.37 -24.70 -39.21
C CYS A 23 -28.10 -23.49 -39.77
N LYS A 24 -28.10 -23.36 -41.09
CA LYS A 24 -28.80 -22.30 -41.80
C LYS A 24 -29.78 -22.90 -42.81
N LYS A 25 -31.07 -22.57 -42.67
CA LYS A 25 -32.06 -22.87 -43.71
C LYS A 25 -31.71 -22.13 -45.00
N ILE A 26 -31.79 -22.83 -46.12
CA ILE A 26 -31.52 -22.25 -47.44
C ILE A 26 -32.75 -21.45 -47.91
N ASN A 27 -33.94 -22.04 -47.80
CA ASN A 27 -35.21 -21.39 -48.13
C ASN A 27 -36.23 -21.60 -46.99
N ASN A 28 -37.10 -20.62 -46.76
CA ASN A 28 -38.15 -20.73 -45.71
C ASN A 28 -39.30 -21.66 -46.09
N GLU A 29 -39.43 -21.98 -47.38
CA GLU A 29 -40.53 -22.80 -47.93
C GLU A 29 -40.16 -24.28 -48.08
N THR A 30 -38.88 -24.63 -47.93
CA THR A 30 -38.40 -26.01 -48.06
C THR A 30 -37.71 -26.48 -46.79
N ASN A 31 -37.58 -27.78 -46.62
CA ASN A 31 -36.77 -28.37 -45.55
C ASN A 31 -35.27 -28.42 -45.91
N ASN A 32 -34.79 -27.59 -46.85
CA ASN A 32 -33.37 -27.56 -47.20
C ASN A 32 -32.59 -26.70 -46.21
N PHE A 33 -31.48 -27.23 -45.73
CA PHE A 33 -30.58 -26.58 -44.77
C PHE A 33 -29.12 -26.84 -45.16
N GLN A 34 -28.24 -26.00 -44.64
CA GLN A 34 -26.80 -26.11 -44.78
C GLN A 34 -26.18 -26.08 -43.39
N CYS A 35 -25.20 -26.96 -43.17
CA CYS A 35 -24.41 -27.00 -41.96
C CYS A 35 -23.01 -26.45 -42.24
N THR A 36 -22.49 -25.66 -41.31
CA THR A 36 -21.10 -25.16 -41.30
C THR A 36 -20.52 -25.33 -39.90
N CYS A 37 -19.21 -25.38 -39.74
CA CYS A 37 -18.65 -25.32 -38.39
C CYS A 37 -18.92 -23.96 -37.76
N ALA A 38 -19.13 -23.94 -36.44
CA ALA A 38 -19.25 -22.72 -35.66
C ALA A 38 -17.92 -21.94 -35.68
N GLU A 39 -17.96 -20.66 -35.30
CA GLU A 39 -16.77 -19.83 -35.16
C GLU A 39 -15.75 -20.48 -34.20
N GLY A 40 -14.45 -20.43 -34.54
CA GLY A 40 -13.39 -21.11 -33.79
C GLY A 40 -13.21 -22.59 -34.13
N PHE A 41 -14.02 -23.15 -35.04
CA PHE A 41 -13.89 -24.54 -35.48
C PHE A 41 -13.64 -24.64 -36.99
N ARG A 42 -12.90 -25.67 -37.40
CA ARG A 42 -12.64 -25.99 -38.81
C ARG A 42 -13.23 -27.35 -39.17
N SER A 43 -13.66 -27.46 -40.42
CA SER A 43 -14.11 -28.75 -40.97
C SER A 43 -12.92 -29.70 -41.10
N TYR A 44 -13.04 -30.86 -40.46
CA TYR A 44 -12.09 -31.96 -40.60
C TYR A 44 -12.62 -33.05 -41.56
N GLY A 45 -13.85 -32.89 -42.05
CA GLY A 45 -14.53 -33.82 -42.94
C GLY A 45 -15.93 -34.16 -42.46
N TYR A 46 -16.42 -35.31 -42.91
CA TYR A 46 -17.76 -35.80 -42.63
C TYR A 46 -17.70 -37.24 -42.15
N TYR A 47 -18.67 -37.65 -41.35
CA TYR A 47 -18.86 -39.06 -41.03
C TYR A 47 -20.33 -39.44 -41.16
N GLN A 48 -20.57 -40.68 -41.57
CA GLN A 48 -21.90 -41.27 -41.67
C GLN A 48 -22.14 -42.11 -40.41
N PRO A 49 -23.19 -41.83 -39.63
CA PRO A 49 -23.59 -42.68 -38.51
C PRO A 49 -23.98 -44.08 -39.01
N PHE A 50 -23.62 -45.11 -38.26
CA PHE A 50 -23.95 -46.50 -38.62
C PHE A 50 -25.47 -46.77 -38.63
N ASP A 51 -26.22 -46.03 -37.81
CA ASP A 51 -27.66 -46.20 -37.64
C ASP A 51 -28.50 -45.46 -38.70
N ASP A 52 -27.87 -44.63 -39.54
CA ASP A 52 -28.53 -43.94 -40.65
C ASP A 52 -27.53 -43.63 -41.77
N GLU A 53 -27.46 -44.53 -42.75
CA GLU A 53 -26.56 -44.46 -43.91
C GLU A 53 -26.79 -43.21 -44.79
N ARG A 54 -27.92 -42.52 -44.63
CA ARG A 54 -28.26 -41.31 -45.40
C ARG A 54 -27.93 -40.01 -44.68
N THR A 55 -27.59 -40.06 -43.39
CA THR A 55 -27.24 -38.87 -42.61
C THR A 55 -25.73 -38.64 -42.67
N ILE A 56 -25.32 -37.43 -43.07
CA ILE A 56 -23.91 -37.02 -43.11
C ILE A 56 -23.73 -35.93 -42.05
N ILE A 57 -22.93 -36.21 -41.03
CA ILE A 57 -22.67 -35.28 -39.93
C ILE A 57 -21.36 -34.54 -40.18
N HIS A 58 -21.36 -33.22 -40.02
CA HIS A 58 -20.15 -32.42 -40.11
C HIS A 58 -19.28 -32.65 -38.88
N LYS A 59 -18.01 -32.99 -39.11
CA LYS A 59 -17.03 -33.11 -38.04
C LYS A 59 -16.22 -31.83 -37.96
N CYS A 60 -16.43 -31.09 -36.87
CA CYS A 60 -15.72 -29.86 -36.57
C CYS A 60 -14.66 -30.13 -35.51
N GLU A 61 -13.46 -29.58 -35.74
CA GLU A 61 -12.36 -29.61 -34.80
C GLU A 61 -12.00 -28.18 -34.40
N ASP A 62 -11.67 -28.00 -33.13
CA ASP A 62 -11.19 -26.74 -32.59
C ASP A 62 -9.99 -26.22 -33.40
N VAL A 63 -10.04 -24.93 -33.76
CA VAL A 63 -8.92 -24.27 -34.42
C VAL A 63 -7.97 -23.81 -33.34
N ASN A 64 -6.73 -24.29 -33.37
CA ASN A 64 -5.70 -23.74 -32.49
C ASN A 64 -5.14 -22.43 -33.06
N GLU A 65 -5.74 -21.30 -32.69
CA GLU A 65 -5.30 -20.00 -33.20
C GLU A 65 -3.89 -19.64 -32.74
N CYS A 66 -3.39 -20.23 -31.64
CA CYS A 66 -2.02 -20.00 -31.18
C CYS A 66 -0.92 -20.54 -32.10
N LEU A 67 -1.28 -21.39 -33.06
CA LEU A 67 -0.35 -21.81 -34.13
C LEU A 67 -0.18 -20.74 -35.20
N LEU A 68 -1.06 -19.73 -35.25
CA LEU A 68 -0.96 -18.64 -36.19
C LEU A 68 0.04 -17.57 -35.71
N PRO A 69 0.92 -17.07 -36.60
CA PRO A 69 1.77 -15.95 -36.26
C PRO A 69 0.91 -14.73 -35.95
N LYS A 70 1.24 -14.00 -34.87
CA LYS A 70 0.52 -12.81 -34.39
C LYS A 70 -0.92 -13.07 -33.91
N ALA A 71 -1.26 -14.30 -33.52
CA ALA A 71 -2.54 -14.59 -32.88
C ALA A 71 -2.84 -13.65 -31.71
N CYS A 72 -1.83 -13.40 -30.87
CA CYS A 72 -1.91 -12.43 -29.80
C CYS A 72 -0.94 -11.25 -30.01
N PRO A 73 -1.31 -10.05 -29.51
CA PRO A 73 -0.44 -8.87 -29.56
C PRO A 73 0.77 -9.00 -28.62
N ASN A 74 1.73 -8.08 -28.74
CA ASN A 74 2.95 -8.09 -27.93
C ASN A 74 2.66 -8.06 -26.42
N ARG A 75 3.58 -8.64 -25.64
CA ARG A 75 3.54 -8.70 -24.16
C ARG A 75 2.33 -9.49 -23.60
N THR A 76 1.80 -10.41 -24.41
CA THR A 76 0.79 -11.40 -24.01
C THR A 76 1.32 -12.82 -24.24
N ARG A 77 0.62 -13.81 -23.69
CA ARG A 77 0.82 -15.24 -24.00
C ARG A 77 -0.44 -15.80 -24.63
N CYS A 78 -0.33 -16.44 -25.79
CA CYS A 78 -1.46 -17.13 -26.39
C CYS A 78 -1.78 -18.43 -25.63
N ILE A 79 -3.07 -18.65 -25.36
CA ILE A 79 -3.60 -19.89 -24.79
C ILE A 79 -4.79 -20.31 -25.64
N ASN A 80 -4.69 -21.48 -26.27
CA ASN A 80 -5.80 -22.06 -27.01
C ASN A 80 -6.90 -22.51 -26.04
N THR A 81 -8.15 -22.25 -26.37
CA THR A 81 -9.33 -22.65 -25.59
C THR A 81 -10.34 -23.32 -26.51
N TYR A 82 -11.29 -24.07 -25.98
CA TYR A 82 -12.25 -24.73 -26.85
C TYR A 82 -13.20 -23.71 -27.51
N GLY A 83 -13.17 -23.62 -28.84
CA GLY A 83 -13.90 -22.68 -29.67
C GLY A 83 -13.33 -21.26 -29.74
N SER A 84 -12.17 -21.00 -29.14
CA SER A 84 -11.53 -19.67 -29.16
C SER A 84 -10.09 -19.70 -28.62
N TYR A 85 -9.54 -18.53 -28.31
CA TYR A 85 -8.28 -18.40 -27.61
C TYR A 85 -8.25 -17.17 -26.72
N ALA A 86 -7.36 -17.19 -25.73
CA ALA A 86 -7.12 -16.09 -24.82
C ALA A 86 -5.68 -15.56 -24.98
N CYS A 87 -5.51 -14.26 -24.74
CA CYS A 87 -4.22 -13.58 -24.78
C CYS A 87 -3.90 -12.88 -23.46
N PRO A 88 -3.83 -13.58 -22.31
CA PRO A 88 -3.49 -12.95 -21.05
C PRO A 88 -2.14 -12.21 -21.10
N CYS A 89 -2.06 -11.10 -20.37
CA CYS A 89 -0.83 -10.35 -20.21
C CYS A 89 0.27 -11.20 -19.56
N LEU A 90 1.52 -10.97 -19.96
CA LEU A 90 2.68 -11.57 -19.29
C LEU A 90 2.84 -11.03 -17.87
N SER A 91 3.58 -11.75 -17.03
CA SER A 91 3.90 -11.30 -15.67
C SER A 91 4.56 -9.92 -15.69
N GLY A 92 4.07 -9.00 -14.86
CA GLY A 92 4.51 -7.60 -14.84
C GLY A 92 3.81 -6.70 -15.86
N PHE A 93 2.81 -7.21 -16.57
CA PHE A 93 1.97 -6.46 -17.51
C PHE A 93 0.51 -6.53 -17.12
N ARG A 94 -0.25 -5.50 -17.50
CA ARG A 94 -1.69 -5.42 -17.31
C ARG A 94 -2.40 -4.93 -18.58
N PRO A 95 -3.72 -5.16 -18.72
CA PRO A 95 -4.52 -4.53 -19.77
C PRO A 95 -4.39 -3.01 -19.70
N ILE A 96 -4.55 -2.33 -20.83
CA ILE A 96 -4.42 -0.87 -20.93
C ILE A 96 -5.37 -0.18 -19.93
N ASN A 97 -6.62 -0.65 -19.90
CA ASN A 97 -7.64 -0.29 -18.91
C ASN A 97 -8.45 -1.54 -18.53
N GLU A 98 -9.29 -1.45 -17.49
CA GLU A 98 -10.05 -2.59 -16.99
C GLU A 98 -11.03 -3.19 -18.03
N SER A 99 -11.51 -2.39 -18.98
CA SER A 99 -12.46 -2.81 -20.01
C SER A 99 -11.80 -3.27 -21.31
N SER A 100 -10.48 -3.14 -21.43
CA SER A 100 -9.77 -3.46 -22.66
C SER A 100 -9.48 -4.95 -22.73
N ASP A 101 -9.90 -5.59 -23.82
CA ASP A 101 -9.50 -6.96 -24.11
C ASP A 101 -8.00 -6.99 -24.51
N PRO A 102 -7.14 -7.68 -23.75
CA PRO A 102 -5.73 -7.85 -24.10
C PRO A 102 -5.52 -8.50 -25.47
N LYS A 103 -6.47 -9.33 -25.93
CA LYS A 103 -6.47 -9.97 -27.26
C LYS A 103 -6.50 -8.95 -28.39
N LEU A 104 -7.12 -7.78 -28.18
CA LEU A 104 -7.25 -6.71 -29.18
C LEU A 104 -6.24 -5.57 -28.99
N SER A 105 -5.94 -5.25 -27.73
CA SER A 105 -5.21 -4.02 -27.39
C SER A 105 -3.79 -4.26 -26.87
N GLY A 106 -3.44 -5.49 -26.50
CA GLY A 106 -2.16 -5.80 -25.87
C GLY A 106 -2.09 -5.32 -24.42
N CYS A 107 -0.86 -5.25 -23.90
CA CYS A 107 -0.63 -4.97 -22.49
C CYS A 107 0.45 -3.92 -22.25
N VAL A 108 0.33 -3.21 -21.13
CA VAL A 108 1.27 -2.19 -20.66
C VAL A 108 2.02 -2.68 -19.42
N GLU A 109 3.25 -2.22 -19.27
CA GLU A 109 4.07 -2.51 -18.08
C GLU A 109 3.38 -1.96 -16.83
N ILE A 110 3.29 -2.79 -15.79
CA ILE A 110 2.77 -2.37 -14.50
C ILE A 110 3.75 -1.39 -13.86
N CYS A 111 5.04 -1.70 -13.85
CA CYS A 111 6.08 -0.83 -13.30
C CYS A 111 6.68 0.08 -14.36
N ASN A 112 5.89 1.02 -14.88
CA ASN A 112 6.45 2.04 -15.75
C ASN A 112 7.25 3.07 -14.91
N SER A 113 8.33 3.62 -15.46
CA SER A 113 9.21 4.59 -14.77
C SER A 113 8.52 5.90 -14.34
N LYS A 114 7.26 6.12 -14.75
CA LYS A 114 6.48 7.32 -14.39
C LYS A 114 5.52 7.06 -13.22
N MET A 115 5.33 5.81 -12.80
CA MET A 115 4.35 5.45 -11.77
C MET A 115 4.84 5.71 -10.36
N CYS A 116 6.13 5.54 -10.08
CA CYS A 116 6.73 5.95 -8.81
C CYS A 116 7.58 7.19 -9.09
N GLY A 117 7.16 8.35 -8.60
CA GLY A 117 7.86 9.62 -8.83
C GLY A 117 9.27 9.59 -8.23
N HIS A 118 9.35 9.32 -6.93
CA HIS A 118 10.60 9.24 -6.17
C HIS A 118 10.71 7.89 -5.44
N GLY A 119 10.93 6.83 -6.21
CA GLY A 119 11.10 5.50 -5.65
C GLY A 119 11.17 4.41 -6.70
N LYS A 120 11.34 3.17 -6.23
CA LYS A 120 11.41 1.98 -7.08
C LYS A 120 10.09 1.24 -7.08
N CYS A 121 9.59 0.90 -8.27
CA CYS A 121 8.41 0.04 -8.40
C CYS A 121 8.76 -1.43 -8.18
N GLU A 122 7.97 -2.13 -7.36
CA GLU A 122 8.09 -3.56 -7.09
C GLU A 122 6.74 -4.25 -7.31
N ILE A 123 6.75 -5.39 -8.02
CA ILE A 123 5.56 -6.22 -8.20
C ILE A 123 5.47 -7.19 -7.01
N LYS A 124 4.34 -7.16 -6.28
CA LYS A 124 4.00 -8.12 -5.23
C LYS A 124 2.71 -8.85 -5.60
N GLY A 125 2.85 -10.07 -6.13
CA GLY A 125 1.70 -10.82 -6.67
C GLY A 125 1.16 -10.15 -7.93
N ASP A 126 -0.15 -9.91 -7.97
CA ASP A 126 -0.82 -9.23 -9.09
C ASP A 126 -0.91 -7.70 -8.91
N GLN A 127 -0.36 -7.17 -7.81
CA GLN A 127 -0.33 -5.74 -7.51
C GLN A 127 1.10 -5.20 -7.53
N TYR A 128 1.26 -3.90 -7.80
CA TYR A 128 2.53 -3.20 -7.62
C TYR A 128 2.51 -2.34 -6.36
N ARG A 129 3.69 -2.08 -5.82
CA ARG A 129 3.90 -1.03 -4.82
C ARG A 129 5.13 -0.23 -5.16
N CYS A 130 5.11 1.05 -4.81
CA CYS A 130 6.31 1.86 -4.84
C CYS A 130 7.06 1.75 -3.51
N GLN A 131 8.36 1.51 -3.58
CA GLN A 131 9.30 1.67 -2.47
C GLN A 131 9.88 3.08 -2.57
N CYS A 132 9.37 3.99 -1.74
CA CYS A 132 9.76 5.39 -1.81
C CYS A 132 11.18 5.66 -1.30
N ASP A 133 11.82 6.62 -1.94
CA ASP A 133 13.10 7.17 -1.50
C ASP A 133 12.92 7.95 -0.19
N THR A 134 14.02 8.20 0.53
CA THR A 134 13.96 8.90 1.81
C THR A 134 13.43 10.33 1.64
N GLY A 135 12.43 10.71 2.44
CA GLY A 135 11.77 12.01 2.35
C GLY A 135 10.61 12.06 1.36
N TYR A 136 10.24 10.92 0.76
CA TYR A 136 9.07 10.80 -0.09
C TYR A 136 8.12 9.70 0.43
N GLY A 137 6.82 9.93 0.25
CA GLY A 137 5.75 9.06 0.72
C GLY A 137 4.54 9.07 -0.21
N GLY A 138 3.46 8.42 0.24
CA GLY A 138 2.25 8.21 -0.58
C GLY A 138 2.32 6.93 -1.44
N TYR A 139 1.27 6.68 -2.22
CA TYR A 139 1.16 5.47 -3.03
C TYR A 139 2.10 5.48 -4.24
N SER A 140 2.35 6.66 -4.81
CA SER A 140 3.17 6.86 -6.00
C SER A 140 4.48 7.61 -5.71
N CYS A 141 4.86 7.76 -4.43
CA CYS A 141 6.08 8.45 -3.98
C CYS A 141 6.24 9.87 -4.54
N ASP A 142 5.14 10.60 -4.51
CA ASP A 142 4.92 11.93 -5.07
C ASP A 142 4.59 12.96 -3.98
N VAL A 143 4.55 12.52 -2.71
CA VAL A 143 4.40 13.38 -1.54
C VAL A 143 5.76 13.55 -0.87
N GLU A 144 6.21 14.79 -0.68
CA GLU A 144 7.39 15.07 0.14
C GLU A 144 7.04 14.96 1.62
N GLU A 145 7.61 13.97 2.31
CA GLU A 145 7.53 13.84 3.75
C GLU A 145 8.58 14.76 4.38
N ASN A 146 8.14 15.95 4.79
CA ASN A 146 8.95 16.79 5.68
C ASN A 146 9.34 15.95 6.88
N LEU A 147 10.64 15.82 7.16
CA LEU A 147 11.18 15.11 8.33
C LEU A 147 10.70 15.80 9.63
N THR A 148 9.45 15.62 9.99
CA THR A 148 8.94 15.84 11.33
C THR A 148 9.35 14.62 12.13
N ALA A 149 10.57 14.71 12.68
CA ALA A 149 11.12 13.87 13.75
C ALA A 149 10.35 12.56 13.99
N GLY A 150 10.64 11.54 13.20
CA GLY A 150 10.22 10.17 13.52
C GLY A 150 10.75 9.72 14.90
N PRO A 151 10.52 8.47 15.32
CA PRO A 151 10.95 7.96 16.63
C PRO A 151 12.45 8.18 16.93
N ALA A 152 13.29 8.30 15.89
CA ALA A 152 14.69 8.69 16.01
C ALA A 152 14.90 10.16 16.42
N GLY A 153 14.09 11.10 15.90
CA GLY A 153 14.15 12.52 16.27
C GLY A 153 13.68 12.79 17.70
N MET A 154 12.67 12.06 18.18
CA MET A 154 12.25 12.14 19.59
C MET A 154 13.36 11.66 20.55
N LYS A 155 14.11 10.61 20.18
CA LYS A 155 15.26 10.14 20.96
C LYS A 155 16.37 11.20 21.05
N VAL A 156 16.66 11.90 19.95
CA VAL A 156 17.65 12.99 19.93
C VAL A 156 17.19 14.16 20.81
N ALA A 157 15.92 14.56 20.72
CA ALA A 157 15.36 15.63 21.55
C ALA A 157 15.41 15.29 23.05
N LEU A 158 15.12 14.05 23.44
CA LEU A 158 15.20 13.59 24.83
C LEU A 158 16.66 13.57 25.36
N ILE A 159 17.63 13.19 24.53
CA ILE A 159 19.05 13.22 24.89
C ILE A 159 19.53 14.67 25.09
N VAL A 160 19.14 15.61 24.22
CA VAL A 160 19.51 17.02 24.36
C VAL A 160 18.87 17.65 25.61
N LEU A 161 17.60 17.34 25.90
CA LEU A 161 16.93 17.85 27.10
C LEU A 161 17.53 17.28 28.39
N SER A 162 17.85 15.98 28.43
CA SER A 162 18.47 15.37 29.62
C SER A 162 19.89 15.88 29.88
N THR A 163 20.70 16.08 28.84
CA THR A 163 22.08 16.55 28.95
C THR A 163 22.20 18.04 29.29
N LEU A 164 21.19 18.86 29.01
CA LEU A 164 21.20 20.28 29.38
C LEU A 164 20.47 20.56 30.69
N VAL A 165 19.31 19.93 30.91
CA VAL A 165 18.48 20.22 32.09
C VAL A 165 19.08 19.62 33.36
N VAL A 166 19.61 18.38 33.32
CA VAL A 166 20.15 17.73 34.51
C VAL A 166 21.39 18.46 35.06
N PRO A 167 22.39 18.85 34.24
CA PRO A 167 23.52 19.62 34.75
C PRO A 167 23.12 20.99 35.29
N LEU A 168 22.16 21.69 34.67
CA LEU A 168 21.65 22.96 35.17
C LEU A 168 20.96 22.80 36.54
N MET A 169 20.20 21.73 36.73
CA MET A 169 19.58 21.42 38.02
C MET A 169 20.60 21.03 39.08
N LEU A 170 21.64 20.27 38.72
CA LEU A 170 22.73 19.95 39.66
C LEU A 170 23.54 21.18 40.05
N LEU A 171 23.81 22.07 39.10
CA LEU A 171 24.47 23.35 39.35
C LEU A 171 23.63 24.24 40.27
N SER A 172 22.31 24.33 40.05
CA SER A 172 21.45 25.15 40.91
C SER A 172 21.42 24.60 42.35
N VAL A 173 21.31 23.29 42.53
CA VAL A 173 21.38 22.63 43.85
C VAL A 173 22.74 22.85 44.52
N TYR A 174 23.84 22.70 43.78
CA TYR A 174 25.19 22.95 44.29
C TYR A 174 25.37 24.40 44.74
N MET A 175 24.85 25.37 43.98
CA MET A 175 24.91 26.78 44.33
C MET A 175 24.10 27.09 45.59
N VAL A 176 22.90 26.49 45.77
CA VAL A 176 22.12 26.60 47.00
C VAL A 176 22.87 25.99 48.19
N TYR A 177 23.45 24.80 48.03
CA TYR A 177 24.25 24.15 49.06
C TYR A 177 25.43 25.03 49.49
N LYS A 178 26.20 25.56 48.53
CA LYS A 178 27.34 26.43 48.80
C LYS A 178 26.90 27.72 49.49
N TYR A 179 25.78 28.31 49.06
CA TYR A 179 25.19 29.48 49.72
C TYR A 179 24.86 29.20 51.19
N GLN A 180 24.20 28.07 51.48
CA GLN A 180 23.89 27.67 52.87
C GLN A 180 25.15 27.43 53.70
N LEU A 181 26.18 26.82 53.11
CA LEU A 181 27.47 26.59 53.77
C LEU A 181 28.18 27.90 54.10
N LEU A 182 28.19 28.86 53.17
CA LEU A 182 28.75 30.19 53.37
C LEU A 182 27.97 30.98 54.43
N LYS A 183 26.64 30.89 54.41
CA LYS A 183 25.78 31.49 55.44
C LYS A 183 26.10 30.91 56.82
N LYS A 184 26.26 29.59 56.95
CA LYS A 184 26.65 28.95 58.23
C LYS A 184 28.04 29.37 58.70
N LYS A 185 29.01 29.55 57.78
CA LYS A 185 30.34 30.11 58.12
C LYS A 185 30.24 31.58 58.56
N SER A 186 29.41 32.39 57.91
CA SER A 186 29.17 33.78 58.31
C SER A 186 28.53 33.87 59.71
N TYR A 187 27.53 33.06 60.02
CA TYR A 187 26.97 32.97 61.38
C TYR A 187 28.02 32.52 62.42
N ARG A 188 28.89 31.57 62.05
CA ARG A 188 29.95 31.07 62.95
C ARG A 188 31.07 32.11 63.16
N ASN A 189 31.42 32.89 62.14
CA ASN A 189 32.37 33.99 62.27
C ASN A 189 31.80 35.13 63.14
N ASN A 190 30.55 35.55 62.91
CA ASN A 190 29.88 36.54 63.76
C ASN A 190 29.75 36.07 65.22
N TYR A 191 29.50 34.77 65.44
CA TYR A 191 29.46 34.17 66.79
C TYR A 191 30.85 34.11 67.46
N LEU A 192 31.93 33.95 66.68
CA LEU A 192 33.31 33.99 67.21
C LEU A 192 33.76 35.42 67.55
N ASP A 193 33.29 36.41 66.79
CA ASP A 193 33.52 37.84 67.09
C ASP A 193 32.76 38.25 68.38
N ASP A 194 31.55 37.74 68.61
CA ASP A 194 30.79 37.98 69.84
C ASP A 194 31.33 37.20 71.07
N ALA A 195 31.87 35.99 70.88
CA ALA A 195 32.45 35.20 71.96
C ALA A 195 33.76 35.78 72.54
N SER A 196 34.43 36.69 71.81
CA SER A 196 35.57 37.44 72.32
C SER A 196 35.18 38.56 73.30
N SER A 197 33.87 38.79 73.50
CA SER A 197 33.31 39.89 74.31
C SER A 197 32.62 39.39 75.59
N THR A 198 33.30 38.56 76.39
CA THR A 198 32.77 38.13 77.70
C THR A 198 33.56 38.79 78.84
N ILE A 199 33.14 39.97 79.30
CA ILE A 199 33.61 40.56 80.58
C ILE A 199 32.57 40.23 81.66
N THR A 200 33.06 39.52 82.68
CA THR A 200 32.42 39.11 83.92
C THR A 200 31.75 40.26 84.70
N LEU A 201 30.50 40.05 85.10
CA LEU A 201 29.77 40.83 86.10
C LEU A 201 30.38 40.62 87.50
N GLN A 202 30.59 41.69 88.28
CA GLN A 202 30.25 41.71 89.72
C GLN A 202 29.86 43.12 90.21
N PRO A 203 29.00 43.22 91.26
CA PRO A 203 28.27 44.43 91.63
C PRO A 203 28.85 45.14 92.87
N MET A 204 28.47 46.41 93.12
CA MET A 204 27.91 46.90 94.40
C MET A 204 27.97 48.44 94.58
N ARG A 205 26.90 48.91 95.23
CA ARG A 205 26.79 50.03 96.19
C ARG A 205 26.67 51.46 95.68
N GLY A 206 25.46 51.99 95.90
CA GLY A 206 25.10 53.38 95.73
C GLY A 206 25.46 54.29 96.90
N ARG A 207 25.12 55.56 96.72
CA ARG A 207 24.81 56.54 97.76
C ARG A 207 24.09 57.71 97.08
N GLY A 208 22.87 57.99 97.54
CA GLY A 208 22.10 59.16 97.11
C GLY A 208 22.46 60.42 97.89
N SER A 209 22.01 61.57 97.40
CA SER A 209 21.04 62.47 98.08
C SER A 209 20.97 63.85 97.40
N ARG A 210 19.72 64.25 97.08
CA ARG A 210 19.05 65.58 97.14
C ARG A 210 19.84 66.87 96.86
N HIS A 211 19.25 67.80 96.09
CA HIS A 211 18.29 68.81 96.60
C HIS A 211 17.65 69.69 95.48
N GLN A 212 16.34 69.94 95.63
CA GLN A 212 15.47 71.12 95.30
C GLN A 212 15.63 71.88 93.95
N SER A 213 14.61 72.05 93.08
CA SER A 213 13.22 72.57 93.17
C SER A 213 13.09 74.10 93.07
N GLN A 214 12.40 74.57 92.00
CA GLN A 214 11.42 75.69 91.89
C GLN A 214 11.53 76.40 90.52
N TYR A 215 10.50 76.30 89.67
CA TYR A 215 9.36 77.22 89.47
C TYR A 215 9.73 78.53 88.75
N ASN A 216 9.41 78.63 87.46
CA ASN A 216 8.26 79.40 86.93
C ASN A 216 8.01 79.02 85.47
#